data_AF-A0A366XCY4-F1
#
_entry.id   AF-A0A366XCY4-F1
#
_cell.length_a   1.000
_cell.length_b   1.000
_cell.length_c   1.000
_cell.angle_alpha   90.00
_cell.angle_beta   90.00
_cell.angle_gamma   90.00
#
_symmetry.space_group_name_H-M   'P 1'
#
loop_
_entity.id
_entity.type
_entity.pdbx_description
1 polymer ?
#
loop_
_entity_poly.entity_id
_entity_poly.type
_entity_poly.pdbx_seq_one_letter_code
_entity_poly.pdbx_strand_id
1 'polypeptide(L)'
;MRNIMLVTTSLLCLTSLIGCANDAPLGSHVAQLKQEQIYNKQATEENMGVIPTGSGERMEGAYHVYTGKKGDSLAGSDSQFIEGFSQ
;
A
#
# COMPACT_ATOMS: atom_id res chain seq x y z
N MET A 1 -55.65 -3.39 -11.67
CA MET A 1 -55.05 -2.89 -10.41
C MET A 1 -53.78 -3.64 -10.01
N ARG A 2 -53.78 -4.98 -9.92
CA ARG A 2 -52.59 -5.79 -9.58
C ARG A 2 -51.36 -5.54 -10.46
N ASN A 3 -51.55 -5.45 -11.78
CA ASN A 3 -50.44 -5.23 -12.72
C ASN A 3 -49.89 -3.80 -12.65
N ILE A 4 -50.76 -2.81 -12.37
CA ILE A 4 -50.35 -1.42 -12.18
C ILE A 4 -49.49 -1.32 -10.91
N MET A 5 -49.93 -1.95 -9.82
CA MET A 5 -49.18 -2.00 -8.56
C MET A 5 -47.81 -2.67 -8.71
N LEU A 6 -47.70 -3.74 -9.50
CA LEU A 6 -46.43 -4.42 -9.79
C LEU A 6 -45.47 -3.54 -10.59
N VAL A 7 -45.99 -2.84 -11.60
CA VAL A 7 -45.19 -1.93 -12.44
C VAL A 7 -44.69 -0.74 -11.62
N THR A 8 -45.56 -0.12 -10.81
CA THR A 8 -45.17 1.02 -9.97
C THR A 8 -44.14 0.63 -8.90
N THR A 9 -44.29 -0.55 -8.30
CA THR A 9 -43.35 -1.04 -7.27
C THR A 9 -41.99 -1.39 -7.87
N SER A 10 -41.97 -2.03 -9.04
CA SER A 10 -40.71 -2.35 -9.74
C SER A 10 -39.97 -1.07 -10.15
N LEU A 11 -40.70 -0.08 -10.69
CA LEU A 11 -40.10 1.18 -11.12
C LEU A 11 -39.48 1.94 -9.95
N LEU A 12 -40.15 1.95 -8.78
CA LEU A 12 -39.63 2.58 -7.56
C LEU A 12 -38.33 1.90 -7.08
N CYS A 13 -38.27 0.57 -7.11
CA CYS A 13 -37.07 -0.19 -6.75
C CYS A 13 -35.90 0.02 -7.73
N LEU A 14 -36.18 0.25 -9.01
CA LEU A 14 -35.14 0.60 -9.99
C LEU A 14 -34.57 2.01 -9.71
N THR A 15 -35.42 2.94 -9.28
CA THR A 15 -34.96 4.30 -8.96
C THR A 15 -34.20 4.43 -7.63
N SER A 16 -34.36 3.50 -6.70
CA SER A 16 -33.58 3.49 -5.44
C SER A 16 -32.15 2.96 -5.62
N LEU A 17 -31.83 2.34 -6.76
CA LEU A 17 -30.49 1.87 -7.11
C LEU A 17 -29.62 2.94 -7.78
N ILE A 18 -30.19 4.13 -8.10
CA ILE A 18 -29.45 5.24 -8.72
C ILE A 18 -28.69 6.08 -7.66
N GLY A 19 -28.54 5.56 -6.44
CA GLY A 19 -27.72 6.18 -5.41
C GLY A 19 -26.26 6.29 -5.87
N CYS A 20 -25.76 7.51 -5.99
CA CYS A 20 -24.35 7.78 -6.26
C CYS A 20 -23.52 7.16 -5.14
N ALA A 21 -22.86 6.04 -5.41
CA ALA A 21 -22.04 5.31 -4.44
C ALA A 21 -20.77 6.06 -3.98
N ASN A 22 -20.60 7.33 -4.36
CA ASN A 22 -19.42 8.12 -4.05
C ASN A 22 -19.80 9.60 -3.84
N ASP A 23 -19.86 10.04 -2.59
CA ASP A 23 -20.05 11.46 -2.22
C ASP A 23 -18.82 12.31 -2.59
N ALA A 24 -17.64 11.69 -2.64
CA ALA A 24 -16.41 12.31 -3.12
C ALA A 24 -16.03 11.70 -4.48
N PRO A 25 -15.72 12.49 -5.52
CA PRO A 25 -15.17 11.92 -6.74
C PRO A 25 -13.87 11.18 -6.36
N LEU A 26 -13.79 9.87 -6.63
CA LEU A 26 -12.56 9.08 -6.41
C LEU A 26 -11.31 9.72 -7.05
N GLY A 27 -11.52 10.63 -8.00
CA GLY A 27 -10.48 11.44 -8.63
C GLY A 27 -9.82 12.47 -7.71
N SER A 28 -10.40 12.93 -6.60
CA SER A 28 -9.78 13.98 -5.76
C SER A 28 -8.50 13.47 -5.09
N HIS A 29 -8.55 12.29 -4.46
CA HIS A 29 -7.37 11.69 -3.83
C HIS A 29 -6.32 11.27 -4.86
N VAL A 30 -6.73 10.74 -6.02
CA VAL A 30 -5.81 10.40 -7.11
C VAL A 30 -5.21 11.66 -7.74
N ALA A 31 -5.98 12.73 -7.90
CA ALA A 31 -5.50 14.01 -8.42
C ALA A 31 -4.58 14.70 -7.42
N GLN A 32 -4.88 14.64 -6.12
CA GLN A 32 -4.01 15.14 -5.06
C GLN A 32 -2.69 14.40 -5.04
N LEU A 33 -2.71 13.05 -5.06
CA LEU A 33 -1.48 12.25 -5.17
C LEU A 33 -0.68 12.62 -6.42
N LYS A 34 -1.36 12.77 -7.56
CA LYS A 34 -0.72 13.17 -8.82
C LYS A 34 -0.16 14.60 -8.78
N GLN A 35 -0.77 15.50 -8.01
CA GLN A 35 -0.34 16.89 -7.84
C GLN A 35 0.82 17.00 -6.85
N GLU A 36 0.82 16.18 -5.80
CA GLU A 36 1.89 16.10 -4.79
C GLU A 36 3.11 15.31 -5.28
N GLN A 37 2.93 14.40 -6.24
CA GLN A 37 4.02 13.70 -6.92
C GLN A 37 4.69 14.63 -7.94
N ILE A 38 5.65 15.43 -7.46
CA ILE A 38 6.58 16.14 -8.35
C ILE A 38 7.50 15.11 -8.97
N TYR A 39 7.25 14.76 -10.23
CA TYR A 39 8.14 13.88 -10.98
C TYR A 39 9.46 14.61 -11.26
N ASN A 40 10.47 14.30 -10.45
CA ASN A 40 11.84 14.77 -10.66
C ASN A 40 12.56 13.85 -11.65
N LYS A 41 12.80 14.35 -12.87
CA LYS A 41 13.51 13.62 -13.94
C LYS A 41 14.96 13.34 -13.58
N GLN A 42 15.55 14.17 -12.72
CA GLN A 42 16.93 14.09 -12.26
C GLN A 42 17.07 13.25 -10.98
N ALA A 43 15.97 12.72 -10.42
CA ALA A 43 16.00 11.96 -9.17
C ALA A 43 16.99 10.78 -9.21
N THR A 44 17.22 10.16 -10.37
CA THR A 44 18.20 9.07 -10.48
C THR A 44 19.63 9.57 -10.32
N GLU A 45 19.96 10.69 -10.97
CA GLU A 45 21.29 11.32 -10.88
C GLU A 45 21.54 11.89 -9.48
N GLU A 46 20.55 12.58 -8.93
CA GLU A 46 20.61 13.18 -7.59
C GLU A 46 20.77 12.13 -6.47
N ASN A 47 20.19 10.93 -6.64
CA ASN A 47 20.22 9.88 -5.63
C ASN A 47 21.39 8.89 -5.77
N MET A 48 22.27 9.01 -6.78
CA MET A 48 23.35 8.03 -7.02
C MET A 48 24.29 7.82 -5.81
N GLY A 49 24.47 8.84 -4.99
CA GLY A 49 25.30 8.78 -3.78
C GLY A 49 24.52 8.86 -2.47
N VAL A 50 23.18 8.88 -2.53
CA VAL A 50 22.35 9.05 -1.33
C VAL A 50 22.24 7.70 -0.61
N ILE A 51 22.83 7.64 0.58
CA ILE A 51 22.60 6.52 1.50
C ILE A 51 21.42 6.90 2.39
N PRO A 52 20.24 6.28 2.24
CA PRO A 52 19.06 6.64 3.01
C PRO A 52 19.29 6.30 4.49
N THR A 53 18.98 7.26 5.36
CA THR A 53 18.94 7.01 6.81
C THR A 53 17.68 6.24 7.16
N GLY A 54 17.81 5.11 7.84
CA GLY A 54 16.66 4.34 8.33
C GLY A 54 17.04 3.54 9.57
N SER A 55 16.05 3.27 10.42
CA SER A 55 16.21 2.36 11.57
C SER A 55 16.31 0.90 11.17
N GLY A 56 16.01 0.56 9.90
CA GLY A 56 15.96 -0.81 9.43
C GLY A 56 14.76 -1.61 9.95
N GLU A 57 13.85 -1.03 10.74
CA GLU A 57 12.76 -1.73 11.43
C GLU A 57 11.88 -2.58 10.48
N ARG A 58 11.59 -2.07 9.28
CA ARG A 58 10.83 -2.83 8.26
C ARG A 58 11.60 -4.06 7.75
N MET A 59 12.90 -3.90 7.61
CA MET A 59 13.78 -4.98 7.18
C MET A 59 13.94 -5.99 8.32
N GLU A 60 14.11 -5.54 9.56
CA GLU A 60 14.15 -6.37 10.77
C GLU A 60 12.89 -7.25 10.90
N GLY A 61 11.70 -6.67 10.76
CA GLY A 61 10.43 -7.43 10.78
C GLY A 61 10.35 -8.48 9.66
N ALA A 62 10.78 -8.14 8.44
CA ALA A 62 10.84 -9.10 7.33
C ALA A 62 11.86 -10.23 7.61
N TYR A 63 13.02 -9.89 8.18
CA TYR A 63 14.04 -10.86 8.57
C TYR A 63 13.54 -11.82 9.65
N HIS A 64 12.79 -11.35 10.65
CA HIS A 64 12.21 -12.20 11.68
C HIS A 64 11.25 -13.24 11.08
N VAL A 65 10.40 -12.82 10.14
CA VAL A 65 9.46 -13.73 9.46
C VAL A 65 10.20 -14.77 8.64
N TYR A 66 11.23 -14.36 7.89
CA TYR A 66 11.95 -15.26 6.99
C TYR A 66 12.85 -16.26 7.74
N THR A 67 13.54 -15.81 8.77
CA THR A 67 14.55 -16.62 9.48
C THR A 67 14.04 -17.29 10.75
N GLY A 68 12.90 -16.84 11.29
CA GLY A 68 12.37 -17.28 12.58
C GLY A 68 13.19 -16.81 13.79
N LYS A 69 14.26 -16.02 13.60
CA LYS A 69 15.13 -15.52 14.67
C LYS A 69 14.71 -14.09 15.05
N LYS A 70 14.65 -13.79 16.36
CA LYS A 70 14.31 -12.45 16.91
C LYS A 70 15.55 -11.73 17.44
N GLY A 71 15.50 -10.41 17.57
CA GLY A 71 16.64 -9.59 18.05
C GLY A 71 17.28 -10.12 19.33
N ASP A 72 16.46 -10.59 20.28
CA ASP A 72 16.91 -11.17 21.56
C ASP A 72 17.71 -12.49 21.43
N SER A 73 17.61 -13.15 20.27
CA SER A 73 18.31 -14.42 19.98
C SER A 73 19.62 -14.24 19.21
N LEU A 74 20.00 -12.99 18.90
CA LEU A 74 21.20 -12.67 18.15
C LEU A 74 22.34 -12.28 19.12
N ALA A 75 23.47 -13.00 19.06
CA ALA A 75 24.65 -12.73 19.89
C ALA A 75 25.91 -12.41 19.07
N GLY A 76 26.65 -11.37 19.47
CA GLY A 76 27.95 -11.01 18.88
C GLY A 76 27.86 -10.15 17.61
N SER A 77 29.01 -9.88 17.00
CA SER A 77 29.16 -9.08 15.77
C SER A 77 29.20 -9.92 14.48
N ASP A 78 29.26 -11.24 14.62
CA ASP A 78 29.39 -12.16 13.50
C ASP A 78 28.02 -12.44 12.85
N SER A 79 28.04 -12.73 11.54
CA SER A 79 26.83 -13.11 10.82
C SER A 79 26.31 -14.46 11.31
N GLN A 80 25.14 -14.45 11.95
CA GLN A 80 24.44 -15.67 12.40
C GLN A 80 23.44 -16.20 11.36
N PHE A 81 23.51 -15.66 10.14
CA PHE A 81 22.59 -15.95 9.03
C PHE A 81 23.30 -16.45 7.78
N ILE A 82 24.58 -16.10 7.62
CA ILE A 82 25.35 -16.42 6.44
C ILE A 82 26.55 -17.26 6.87
N GLU A 83 26.45 -18.56 6.65
CA GLU A 83 27.55 -19.51 6.83
C GLU A 83 28.24 -19.72 5.48
N GLY A 84 29.57 -19.53 5.40
CA GLY A 84 30.36 -20.05 4.28
C GLY A 84 30.94 -19.09 3.23
N PHE A 85 31.04 -17.77 3.48
CA PHE A 85 31.82 -16.89 2.59
C PHE A 85 33.30 -16.75 2.97
N SER A 86 33.74 -17.38 4.06
CA SER A 86 35.16 -17.49 4.40
C SER A 86 35.74 -18.77 3.78
N GLN A 87 36.23 -18.66 2.55
CA GLN A 87 37.33 -19.49 2.07
C GLN A 87 38.52 -18.59 1.76
#